data_AF-A0A1H5P0U5-F1
#
_entry.id   AF-A0A1H5P0U5-F1
#
_cell.length_a   1.000
_cell.length_b   1.000
_cell.length_c   1.000
_cell.angle_alpha   90.00
_cell.angle_beta   90.00
_cell.angle_gamma   90.00
#
_symmetry.space_group_name_H-M   'P 1'
#
loop_
_entity.id
_entity.type
_entity.pdbx_description
1 polymer ?
#
loop_
_entity_poly.entity_id
_entity_poly.type
_entity_poly.pdbx_seq_one_letter_code
_entity_poly.pdbx_strand_id
1 'polypeptide(L)'
;MRDGVRPPLRNHHEEAAEELGTTTKRDTINTALREVTARYRRLRALEEAREPAADGALDMDLLLDKRAYRPRGADSATDDHGTGADG
;
A
#
# COMPACT_ATOMS: atom_id res chain seq x y z
N MET A 1 -49.83 4.37 -10.56
CA MET A 1 -48.75 4.77 -11.50
C MET A 1 -47.85 5.75 -10.78
N ARG A 2 -46.72 5.27 -10.23
CA ARG A 2 -45.70 6.16 -9.65
C ARG A 2 -44.76 6.51 -10.79
N ASP A 3 -44.71 7.79 -11.13
CA ASP A 3 -43.82 8.32 -12.16
C ASP A 3 -42.39 8.06 -11.69
N GLY A 4 -41.81 6.98 -12.19
CA GLY A 4 -40.47 6.53 -11.85
C GLY A 4 -39.47 7.41 -12.57
N VAL A 5 -39.27 8.62 -12.03
CA VAL A 5 -38.14 9.48 -12.41
C VAL A 5 -36.88 8.71 -12.04
N ARG A 6 -36.40 7.93 -13.01
CA ARG A 6 -35.11 7.26 -12.95
C ARG A 6 -34.11 8.40 -12.79
N PRO A 7 -33.39 8.50 -11.66
CA PRO A 7 -32.45 9.60 -11.45
C PRO A 7 -31.48 9.64 -12.64
N PRO A 8 -31.10 10.84 -13.12
CA PRO A 8 -30.17 10.94 -14.23
C PRO A 8 -28.94 10.09 -13.91
N LEU A 9 -28.44 9.37 -14.92
CA LEU A 9 -27.21 8.59 -14.81
C LEU A 9 -26.13 9.54 -14.28
N ARG A 10 -25.76 9.40 -13.00
CA ARG A 10 -24.70 10.23 -12.42
C ARG A 10 -23.45 10.00 -13.26
N ASN A 11 -22.78 11.08 -13.65
CA ASN A 11 -21.51 11.00 -14.35
C ASN A 11 -20.44 10.51 -13.35
N HIS A 12 -20.43 9.22 -13.03
CA HIS A 12 -19.45 8.58 -12.12
C HIS A 12 -17.99 8.83 -12.54
N HIS A 13 -17.79 9.22 -13.80
CA HIS A 13 -16.50 9.64 -14.32
C HIS A 13 -16.02 10.98 -13.73
N GLU A 14 -16.89 11.98 -13.55
CA GLU A 14 -16.51 13.28 -12.97
C GLU A 14 -16.10 13.12 -11.50
N GLU A 15 -16.90 12.40 -10.71
CA GLU A 15 -16.58 12.04 -9.32
C GLU A 15 -15.24 11.30 -9.23
N ALA A 16 -15.02 10.28 -10.08
CA ALA A 16 -13.75 9.57 -10.10
C ALA A 16 -12.58 10.45 -10.57
N ALA A 17 -12.82 11.44 -11.44
CA ALA A 17 -11.76 12.32 -11.93
C ALA A 17 -11.24 13.24 -10.82
N GLU A 18 -12.15 13.78 -10.00
CA GLU A 18 -11.84 14.57 -8.81
C GLU A 18 -11.04 13.77 -7.79
N GLU A 19 -11.55 12.59 -7.42
CA GLU A 19 -10.90 11.70 -6.43
C GLU A 19 -9.54 11.18 -6.88
N LEU A 20 -9.38 10.89 -8.18
CA LEU A 20 -8.14 10.34 -8.74
C LEU A 20 -7.19 11.43 -9.24
N GLY A 21 -7.58 12.71 -9.18
CA GLY A 21 -6.77 13.84 -9.67
C GLY A 21 -6.44 13.75 -11.16
N THR A 22 -7.38 13.27 -11.99
CA THR A 22 -7.18 13.07 -13.43
C THR A 22 -7.97 14.08 -14.24
N THR A 23 -7.44 14.50 -15.39
CA THR A 23 -8.05 15.55 -16.23
C THR A 23 -8.73 15.00 -17.49
N THR A 24 -8.42 13.76 -17.88
CA THR A 24 -9.02 13.11 -19.04
C THR A 24 -9.80 11.86 -18.65
N LYS A 25 -10.90 11.60 -19.38
CA LYS A 25 -11.71 10.40 -19.15
C LYS A 25 -10.95 9.09 -19.30
N ARG A 26 -10.02 9.05 -20.25
CA ARG A 26 -9.15 7.89 -20.45
C ARG A 26 -8.27 7.65 -19.22
N ASP A 27 -7.68 8.70 -18.67
CA ASP A 27 -6.81 8.59 -17.50
C ASP A 27 -7.61 8.19 -16.27
N THR A 28 -8.78 8.81 -16.05
CA THR A 28 -9.68 8.43 -14.95
C THR A 28 -10.06 6.96 -15.01
N ILE A 29 -10.47 6.46 -16.19
CA ILE A 29 -10.87 5.05 -16.34
C ILE A 29 -9.68 4.13 -16.09
N ASN A 30 -8.51 4.42 -16.68
CA ASN A 30 -7.33 3.57 -16.51
C ASN A 30 -6.84 3.54 -15.06
N THR A 31 -6.80 4.69 -14.39
CA THR A 31 -6.42 4.79 -12.98
C THR A 31 -7.43 4.07 -12.09
N ALA A 32 -8.73 4.29 -12.31
CA ALA A 32 -9.79 3.61 -11.55
C ALA A 32 -9.70 2.07 -11.68
N LEU A 33 -9.51 1.55 -12.89
CA LEU A 33 -9.38 0.10 -13.12
C LEU A 33 -8.13 -0.49 -12.46
N ARG A 34 -7.01 0.25 -12.46
CA ARG A 34 -5.80 -0.15 -11.76
C ARG A 34 -6.02 -0.20 -10.24
N GLU A 35 -6.61 0.85 -9.68
CA GLU A 35 -6.89 0.92 -8.23
C GLU A 35 -7.88 -0.15 -7.78
N VAL A 36 -8.95 -0.39 -8.54
CA VAL A 36 -9.92 -1.45 -8.25
C VAL A 36 -9.24 -2.82 -8.27
N THR A 37 -8.41 -3.10 -9.28
CA THR A 37 -7.66 -4.35 -9.36
C THR A 37 -6.68 -4.50 -8.20
N ALA A 38 -5.95 -3.44 -7.85
CA ALA A 38 -5.02 -3.42 -6.72
C ALA A 38 -5.76 -3.66 -5.39
N ARG A 39 -6.92 -3.02 -5.20
CA ARG A 39 -7.77 -3.21 -4.02
C ARG A 39 -8.23 -4.66 -3.89
N TYR A 40 -8.70 -5.27 -4.98
CA TYR A 40 -9.11 -6.68 -4.94
C TYR A 40 -7.94 -7.63 -4.63
N ARG A 41 -6.75 -7.36 -5.16
CA ARG A 41 -5.54 -8.12 -4.80
C ARG A 41 -5.22 -8.00 -3.31
N ARG A 42 -5.25 -6.80 -2.75
CA ARG A 42 -5.01 -6.56 -1.31
C ARG A 42 -6.04 -7.26 -0.43
N LEU A 43 -7.33 -7.19 -0.79
CA LEU A 43 -8.41 -7.85 -0.05
C LEU A 43 -8.28 -9.37 -0.08
N ARG A 44 -7.94 -9.95 -1.24
CA ARG A 44 -7.71 -11.39 -1.34
C ARG A 44 -6.52 -11.83 -0.48
N ALA A 45 -5.40 -11.12 -0.57
CA ALA A 45 -4.23 -11.42 0.25
C ALA A 45 -4.53 -11.31 1.75
N LEU A 46 -5.34 -10.33 2.15
CA LEU A 46 -5.79 -10.20 3.53
C LEU A 46 -6.64 -11.39 3.96
N GLU A 47 -7.57 -11.82 3.12
CA GLU A 47 -8.42 -12.99 3.38
C GLU A 47 -7.59 -14.27 3.52
N GLU A 48 -6.65 -14.50 2.60
CA GLU A 48 -5.72 -15.64 2.64
C GLU A 48 -4.82 -15.61 3.89
N ALA A 49 -4.47 -14.43 4.39
CA ALA A 49 -3.64 -14.27 5.58
C ALA A 49 -4.40 -14.46 6.91
N ARG A 50 -5.75 -14.40 6.92
CA ARG A 50 -6.54 -14.46 8.17
C ARG A 50 -6.38 -15.78 8.91
N GLU A 51 -6.49 -16.90 8.21
CA GLU A 51 -6.40 -18.25 8.79
C GLU A 51 -5.00 -18.52 9.38
N PRO A 52 -3.89 -18.40 8.62
CA PRO A 52 -2.56 -18.58 9.18
C PRO A 52 -2.27 -17.64 10.35
N ALA A 53 -2.76 -16.39 10.31
CA ALA A 53 -2.59 -15.46 11.41
C ALA A 53 -3.35 -15.90 12.67
N ALA A 54 -4.58 -16.44 12.53
CA ALA A 54 -5.35 -16.98 13.64
C ALA A 54 -4.71 -18.24 14.24
N ASP A 55 -4.09 -19.06 13.39
CA ASP A 55 -3.36 -20.28 13.78
C ASP A 55 -1.97 -20.01 14.37
N GLY A 56 -1.58 -18.75 14.52
CA GLY A 56 -0.28 -18.37 15.08
C GLY A 56 0.91 -18.61 14.14
N ALA A 57 0.69 -18.72 12.83
CA ALA A 57 1.76 -18.82 11.84
C ALA A 57 2.61 -17.54 11.73
N LEU A 58 2.17 -16.43 12.34
CA LEU A 58 2.90 -15.18 12.45
C LEU A 58 3.33 -14.95 13.91
N ASP A 59 4.64 -14.85 14.13
CA ASP A 59 5.21 -14.44 15.42
C ASP A 59 5.07 -12.92 15.58
N MET A 60 4.00 -12.51 16.24
CA MET A 60 3.70 -11.09 16.48
C MET A 60 4.69 -10.43 17.45
N ASP A 61 5.28 -11.18 18.37
CA ASP A 61 6.24 -10.64 19.33
C ASP A 61 7.53 -10.24 18.60
N LEU A 62 7.99 -11.08 17.67
CA LEU A 62 9.11 -10.74 16.79
C LEU A 62 8.77 -9.60 15.82
N LEU A 63 7.60 -9.63 15.18
CA LEU A 63 7.21 -8.61 14.19
C LEU A 63 7.00 -7.22 14.80
N LEU A 64 6.60 -7.15 16.07
CA LEU A 64 6.39 -5.90 16.80
C LEU A 64 7.65 -5.43 17.54
N ASP A 65 8.70 -6.23 17.62
CA ASP A 65 9.98 -5.79 18.20
C ASP A 65 10.71 -4.82 17.26
N LYS A 66 10.52 -3.52 17.53
CA LYS A 66 11.20 -2.43 16.82
C LYS A 66 12.72 -2.49 16.95
N ARG A 67 13.29 -3.14 17.98
CA ARG A 67 14.75 -3.27 18.15
C ARG A 67 15.34 -4.22 17.12
N ALA A 68 14.58 -5.24 16.72
CA ALA A 68 14.94 -6.15 15.65
C ALA A 68 14.78 -5.52 14.25
N TYR A 69 14.05 -4.40 14.14
CA TYR A 69 13.80 -3.73 12.88
C TYR A 69 14.96 -2.82 12.46
N ARG A 70 15.69 -3.22 11.40
CA ARG A 70 16.80 -2.48 10.77
C ARG A 70 17.97 -2.20 11.74
N PRO A 71 18.78 -3.22 12.10
CA PRO A 71 19.99 -3.05 12.91
C PRO A 71 21.13 -2.44 12.07
N ARG A 72 20.90 -1.30 11.41
CA ARG A 72 21.95 -0.59 10.68
C ARG A 72 22.61 0.41 11.63
N GLY A 73 23.52 -0.10 12.43
CA GLY A 73 24.32 0.71 13.35
C GLY A 73 25.31 -0.09 14.21
N ALA A 74 25.15 -1.41 14.31
CA ALA A 74 26.12 -2.26 15.00
C ALA A 74 27.34 -2.63 14.14
N ASP A 75 27.23 -2.54 12.81
CA ASP A 75 28.25 -3.05 11.88
C ASP A 75 29.11 -1.95 11.21
N SER A 76 28.96 -0.67 11.58
CA SER A 76 29.75 0.44 11.01
C SER A 76 30.76 1.06 11.99
N ALA A 77 31.09 0.36 13.08
CA ALA A 77 32.05 0.83 14.08
C ALA A 77 33.48 0.27 13.87
N THR A 78 33.81 -0.21 12.67
CA THR A 78 35.17 -0.64 12.31
C THR A 78 35.61 -0.06 10.97
N ASP A 79 35.36 1.24 10.73
CA ASP A 79 36.17 1.99 9.79
C ASP A 79 37.25 2.71 10.60
N ASP A 80 38.27 1.94 10.99
CA ASP A 80 39.55 2.44 11.46
C ASP A 80 40.26 3.12 10.29
N HIS A 81 39.91 4.39 10.03
CA HIS A 81 40.69 5.23 9.13
C HIS A 81 41.94 5.67 9.88
N GLY A 82 42.92 4.78 9.92
CA GLY A 82 44.27 5.03 10.40
C GLY A 82 44.84 6.27 9.71
N THR A 83 44.83 7.38 10.44
CA THR A 83 45.56 8.59 10.09
C THR A 83 47.03 8.31 10.38
N GLY A 84 47.70 7.64 9.44
CA GLY A 84 49.14 7.45 9.41
C GLY A 84 49.78 8.58 8.63
N ALA A 85 50.44 9.47 9.36
CA ALA A 85 51.27 10.52 8.83
C ALA A 85 52.63 9.94 8.42
N ASP A 86 52.95 10.00 7.13
CA ASP A 86 54.31 9.94 6.58
C ASP A 86 54.43 11.19 5.69
N GLY A 87 55.41 12.09 5.80
CA GLY A 87 56.82 11.92 6.13
C GLY A 87 57.62 12.49 4.96
#